data_AF-A0A1J0GJT5-F1
#
_entry.id   AF-A0A1J0GJT5-F1
#
_cell.length_a   1.000
_cell.length_b   1.000
_cell.length_c   1.000
_cell.angle_alpha   90.00
_cell.angle_beta   90.00
_cell.angle_gamma   90.00
#
_symmetry.space_group_name_H-M   'P 1'
#
loop_
_entity.id
_entity.type
_entity.pdbx_description
1 polymer ?
#
loop_
_entity_poly.entity_id
_entity_poly.type
_entity_poly.pdbx_seq_one_letter_code
_entity_poly.pdbx_strand_id
1 'polypeptide(L)'
;MKFIIDGKIYDTEKAETIIKYETSYPIKILTGHTIYVRRPTTLYKTKKGNWFSVNIGDFEQHNFNKENEISVKRLFTELNKIKLYTKYFEELDEA
;
A
#
# COMPACT_ATOMS: atom_id res chain seq x y z
N MET A 1 -6.13 0.69 14.16
CA MET A 1 -4.66 0.74 14.35
C MET A 1 -4.11 2.10 13.91
N LYS A 2 -3.12 2.65 14.63
CA LYS A 2 -2.58 3.99 14.39
C LYS A 2 -1.07 3.96 14.20
N PHE A 3 -0.58 4.79 13.28
CA PHE A 3 0.84 4.94 12.95
C PHE A 3 1.23 6.40 12.86
N ILE A 4 2.51 6.70 13.11
CA ILE A 4 3.09 8.03 12.90
C ILE A 4 4.01 7.96 11.68
N ILE A 5 3.75 8.81 10.69
CA ILE A 5 4.54 8.91 9.45
C ILE A 5 4.77 10.38 9.17
N ASP A 6 6.03 10.80 9.01
CA ASP A 6 6.42 12.19 8.78
C ASP A 6 5.75 13.17 9.77
N GLY A 7 5.70 12.80 11.05
CA GLY A 7 5.08 13.60 12.11
C GLY A 7 3.54 13.67 12.06
N LYS A 8 2.88 12.88 11.23
CA LYS A 8 1.41 12.83 11.10
C LYS A 8 0.85 11.48 11.52
N ILE A 9 -0.35 11.48 12.09
CA ILE A 9 -1.06 10.26 12.50
C ILE A 9 -1.89 9.71 11.33
N TYR A 10 -1.71 8.43 11.03
CA TYR A 10 -2.49 7.64 10.10
C TYR A 10 -3.28 6.59 10.88
N ASP A 11 -4.59 6.59 10.72
CA ASP A 11 -5.52 5.78 11.51
C ASP A 11 -6.33 4.87 10.58
N THR A 12 -6.11 3.56 10.65
CA THR A 12 -6.76 2.56 9.79
C THR A 12 -8.27 2.47 10.03
N GLU A 13 -8.76 2.86 11.21
CA GLU A 13 -10.20 2.83 11.54
C GLU A 13 -10.94 4.05 10.97
N LYS A 14 -10.21 5.14 10.71
CA LYS A 14 -10.77 6.38 10.14
C LYS A 14 -10.51 6.51 8.64
N ALA A 15 -9.62 5.70 8.09
CA ALA A 15 -9.27 5.67 6.67
C ALA A 15 -10.22 4.74 5.89
N GLU A 16 -10.38 5.03 4.59
CA GLU A 16 -11.04 4.12 3.67
C GLU A 16 -10.08 2.96 3.34
N THR A 17 -10.54 1.72 3.49
CA THR A 17 -9.84 0.55 2.94
C THR A 17 -10.09 0.47 1.45
N ILE A 18 -9.02 0.49 0.65
CA ILE A 18 -9.10 0.61 -0.80
C ILE A 18 -9.00 -0.76 -1.46
N ILE A 19 -7.94 -1.49 -1.11
CA ILE A 19 -7.69 -2.83 -1.65
C ILE A 19 -6.78 -3.63 -0.73
N LYS A 20 -7.02 -4.94 -0.66
CA LYS A 20 -6.08 -5.94 -0.13
C LYS A 20 -5.39 -6.64 -1.28
N TYR A 21 -4.09 -6.84 -1.18
CA TYR A 21 -3.25 -7.44 -2.22
C TYR A 21 -2.05 -8.13 -1.59
N GLU A 22 -1.35 -8.96 -2.37
CA GLU A 22 -0.05 -9.49 -1.98
C GLU A 22 1.04 -8.72 -2.73
N THR A 23 2.10 -8.35 -2.03
CA THR A 23 3.29 -7.79 -2.68
C THR A 23 4.56 -8.29 -2.02
N SER A 24 5.62 -8.31 -2.81
CA SER A 24 6.94 -8.78 -2.42
C SER A 24 7.72 -7.65 -1.77
N TYR A 25 8.13 -7.85 -0.52
CA TYR A 25 9.02 -6.91 0.18
C TYR A 25 10.44 -7.46 0.21
N PRO A 26 11.46 -6.63 -0.06
CA PRO A 26 12.85 -7.04 0.08
C PRO A 26 13.19 -7.19 1.57
N ILE A 27 13.81 -8.31 1.92
CA ILE A 27 14.34 -8.58 3.25
C ILE A 27 15.82 -8.92 3.09
N LYS A 28 16.67 -8.20 3.82
CA LYS A 28 18.10 -8.55 3.93
C LYS A 28 18.25 -9.65 4.95
N ILE A 29 18.84 -10.77 4.55
CA ILE A 29 19.19 -11.87 5.46
C ILE A 29 20.64 -11.73 5.93
N LEU A 30 20.98 -12.44 7.02
CA LEU A 30 22.28 -12.37 7.70
C LEU A 30 23.49 -12.64 6.78
N THR A 31 23.29 -13.36 5.68
CA THR A 31 24.32 -13.65 4.66
C THR A 31 24.55 -12.50 3.66
N GLY A 32 23.88 -11.35 3.83
CA GLY A 32 24.00 -10.19 2.95
C GLY A 32 23.18 -10.27 1.67
N HIS A 33 22.52 -11.40 1.40
CA HIS A 33 21.60 -11.54 0.28
C HIS A 33 20.23 -10.87 0.56
N THR A 34 19.57 -10.43 -0.50
CA THR A 34 18.18 -9.94 -0.44
C THR A 34 17.26 -11.04 -0.95
N ILE A 35 16.30 -11.44 -0.13
CA ILE A 35 15.18 -12.28 -0.56
C ILE A 35 13.91 -11.43 -0.64
N TYR A 36 12.95 -11.89 -1.44
CA TYR A 36 11.67 -11.22 -1.61
C TYR A 36 10.58 -12.08 -0.99
N VAL A 37 9.94 -11.58 0.06
CA VAL A 37 8.86 -12.29 0.75
C VAL A 37 7.54 -11.65 0.38
N ARG A 38 6.60 -12.47 -0.10
CA ARG A 38 5.23 -12.03 -0.35
C ARG A 38 4.53 -11.83 0.98
N ARG A 39 3.92 -10.66 1.17
CA ARG A 39 3.14 -10.36 2.37
C ARG A 39 1.77 -9.81 1.99
N PRO A 40 0.73 -10.15 2.78
CA PRO A 40 -0.57 -9.51 2.63
C PRO A 40 -0.45 -8.05 3.03
N THR A 41 -0.93 -7.19 2.14
CA THR A 41 -0.88 -5.73 2.27
C THR A 41 -2.27 -5.16 2.04
N THR A 42 -2.60 -4.13 2.80
CA THR A 42 -3.83 -3.34 2.59
C THR A 42 -3.45 -1.90 2.31
N LEU A 43 -3.97 -1.34 1.21
CA LEU A 43 -3.87 0.08 0.89
C LEU A 43 -5.06 0.83 1.49
N TYR A 44 -4.78 1.97 2.09
CA TYR A 44 -5.75 2.86 2.69
C TYR A 44 -5.63 4.28 2.11
N LYS A 45 -6.76 5.01 2.13
CA LYS A 45 -6.80 6.45 1.84
C LYS A 45 -7.41 7.18 3.03
N THR A 46 -6.69 8.18 3.54
CA THR A 46 -7.20 9.05 4.60
C THR A 46 -8.26 10.01 4.06
N LYS A 47 -9.15 10.52 4.92
CA LYS A 47 -10.12 11.58 4.55
C LYS A 47 -9.46 12.85 3.97
N LYS A 48 -8.18 13.09 4.29
CA LYS A 48 -7.37 14.20 3.76
C LYS A 48 -6.65 13.86 2.45
N GLY A 49 -6.96 12.71 1.83
CA GLY A 49 -6.42 12.30 0.54
C GLY A 49 -5.06 11.60 0.56
N ASN A 50 -4.39 11.47 1.72
CA ASN A 50 -3.11 10.77 1.82
C ASN A 50 -3.27 9.25 1.70
N TRP A 51 -2.34 8.61 1.01
CA TRP A 51 -2.28 7.16 0.81
C TRP A 51 -1.25 6.52 1.74
N PHE A 52 -1.57 5.33 2.24
CA PHE A 52 -0.63 4.53 3.02
C PHE A 52 -0.97 3.05 2.92
N SER A 53 0.05 2.20 2.94
CA SER A 53 -0.10 0.75 2.93
C SER A 53 0.31 0.17 4.28
N VAL A 54 -0.35 -0.90 4.67
CA VAL A 54 -0.02 -1.67 5.88
C VAL A 54 0.13 -3.12 5.49
N ASN A 55 1.28 -3.71 5.79
CA ASN A 55 1.54 -5.12 5.58
C ASN A 55 1.78 -5.84 6.91
N ILE A 56 1.28 -7.08 6.98
CA ILE A 56 1.49 -7.95 8.14
C ILE A 56 2.79 -8.72 7.87
N GLY A 57 3.81 -8.39 8.64
CA GLY A 57 5.09 -9.08 8.67
C GLY A 57 5.06 -10.31 9.55
N ASP A 58 6.23 -10.94 9.68
CA ASP A 58 6.42 -12.09 10.55
C ASP A 58 6.15 -11.70 12.02
N PHE A 59 5.65 -12.65 12.82
CA PHE A 59 5.28 -12.44 14.24
C PHE A 59 4.24 -11.31 14.46
N GLU A 60 3.29 -11.16 13.54
CA GLU A 60 2.23 -10.14 13.59
C GLU A 60 2.74 -8.69 13.65
N GLN A 61 3.99 -8.46 13.24
CA GLN A 61 4.53 -7.10 13.16
C GLN A 61 3.91 -6.36 11.98
N HIS A 62 3.25 -5.25 12.26
CA HIS A 62 2.64 -4.42 11.24
C HIS A 62 3.65 -3.40 10.74
N ASN A 63 4.01 -3.52 9.46
CA ASN A 63 4.81 -2.53 8.77
C ASN A 63 3.87 -1.56 8.04
N PHE A 64 4.25 -0.29 7.99
CA PHE A 64 3.44 0.77 7.39
C PHE A 64 4.31 1.62 6.48
N ASN A 65 3.80 1.96 5.31
CA ASN A 65 4.50 2.78 4.33
C ASN A 65 3.60 3.91 3.85
N LYS A 66 4.19 5.10 3.72
CA LYS A 66 3.55 6.20 3.01
C LYS A 66 3.57 5.88 1.52
N GLU A 67 2.42 6.02 0.88
CA GLU A 67 2.29 5.86 -0.56
C GLU A 67 2.06 7.23 -1.19
N ASN A 68 2.54 7.40 -2.43
CA ASN A 68 2.25 8.58 -3.22
C ASN A 68 1.37 8.19 -4.42
N GLU A 69 0.87 9.19 -5.14
CA GLU A 69 0.00 8.94 -6.29
C GLU A 69 0.65 8.04 -7.34
N ILE A 70 1.94 8.24 -7.62
CA ILE A 70 2.68 7.45 -8.61
C ILE A 70 2.74 5.98 -8.21
N SER A 71 3.04 5.67 -6.94
CA SER A 71 3.09 4.29 -6.46
C SER A 71 1.72 3.63 -6.47
N VAL A 72 0.65 4.37 -6.15
CA VAL A 72 -0.73 3.84 -6.17
C VAL A 72 -1.23 3.63 -7.61
N LYS A 73 -0.98 4.57 -8.54
CA LYS A 73 -1.28 4.38 -9.97
C LYS A 73 -0.62 3.11 -10.49
N ARG A 74 0.70 2.96 -10.24
CA ARG A 74 1.45 1.76 -10.65
C ARG A 74 0.86 0.48 -10.05
N LEU A 75 0.55 0.48 -8.76
CA LEU A 75 -0.08 -0.67 -8.10
C LEU A 75 -1.39 -1.07 -8.76
N PHE A 76 -2.27 -0.10 -9.04
CA PHE A 76 -3.55 -0.39 -9.69
C PHE A 76 -3.37 -0.92 -11.11
N THR A 77 -2.37 -0.42 -11.86
CA THR A 77 -2.01 -0.96 -13.17
C THR A 77 -1.48 -2.40 -13.06
N GLU A 78 -0.53 -2.67 -12.18
CA GLU A 78 0.06 -4.01 -11.97
C GLU A 78 -0.99 -5.05 -11.56
N LEU A 79 -1.98 -4.64 -10.76
CA LEU A 79 -3.08 -5.50 -10.31
C LEU A 79 -4.30 -5.49 -11.26
N ASN A 80 -4.22 -4.79 -12.39
CA ASN A 80 -5.31 -4.58 -13.34
C ASN A 80 -6.63 -4.13 -12.67
N LYS A 81 -6.56 -3.16 -11.75
CA LYS A 81 -7.70 -2.63 -10.99
C LYS A 81 -8.28 -1.39 -11.66
N ILE A 82 -8.73 -1.54 -12.91
CA ILE A 82 -9.31 -0.47 -13.75
C ILE A 82 -10.34 0.36 -12.99
N LYS A 83 -11.32 -0.29 -12.34
CA LYS A 83 -12.38 0.41 -11.57
C LYS A 83 -11.83 1.29 -10.44
N LEU A 84 -10.77 0.84 -9.75
CA LEU A 84 -10.16 1.65 -8.69
C LEU A 84 -9.29 2.76 -9.28
N TYR A 85 -8.60 2.50 -10.39
CA TYR A 85 -7.86 3.51 -11.13
C TYR A 85 -8.76 4.67 -11.53
N THR A 86 -9.85 4.37 -12.24
CA THR A 86 -10.84 5.38 -12.67
C THR A 86 -11.55 6.07 -11.51
N LYS A 87 -11.83 5.36 -10.41
CA LYS A 87 -12.47 5.96 -9.21
C LYS A 87 -11.60 7.05 -8.57
N TYR A 88 -10.28 6.88 -8.56
CA TYR A 88 -9.37 7.73 -7.79
C TYR A 88 -8.47 8.63 -8.63
N PHE A 89 -8.36 8.36 -9.93
CA PHE A 89 -7.51 9.06 -10.87
C PHE A 89 -8.34 9.44 -12.12
N GLU A 90 -7.74 9.30 -13.30
CA GLU A 90 -8.37 9.63 -14.57
C GLU A 90 -9.04 8.40 -15.22
N GLU A 91 -9.97 8.68 -16.13
CA GLU A 91 -10.50 7.67 -17.06
C GLU A 91 -9.37 7.18 -17.97
N LEU A 92 -9.39 5.88 -18.27
CA LEU A 92 -8.46 5.27 -19.21
C LEU A 92 -9.18 5.18 -20.55
N ASP A 93 -8.54 5.66 -21.62
CA ASP A 93 -9.05 5.48 -22.98
C ASP A 93 -9.01 4.00 -23.38
N GLU A 94 -10.05 3.55 -24.08
CA GLU A 94 -10.07 2.22 -24.70
C GLU A 94 -9.28 2.28 -26.02
N ALA A 95 -8.42 1.29 -26.25
CA ALA A 95 -7.51 1.21 -27.40
C ALA A 95 -8.11 0.46 -28.59
#